data_AF-A0A969F8F6-F1
#
_entry.id   AF-A0A969F8F6-F1
#
_cell.length_a   1.000
_cell.length_b   1.000
_cell.length_c   1.000
_cell.angle_alpha   90.00
_cell.angle_beta   90.00
_cell.angle_gamma   90.00
#
_symmetry.space_group_name_H-M   'P 1'
#
loop_
_entity.id
_entity.type
_entity.pdbx_description
1 polymer ?
#
loop_
_entity_poly.entity_id
_entity_poly.type
_entity_poly.pdbx_seq_one_letter_code
_entity_poly.pdbx_strand_id
1 'polypeptide(L)'
;MANIVELRSMSEEKLEKMLEDAREELFNLRFRRASGQLEDYSRLKVARRDIAQLETVLHMRKLAVQTAVAQPEIASALSGQEWTADAHFNYESSAWQVEFASGNKKLASAVVNLNKKRPRNKKEAEAKGQPQFVTSYSVAG
;
A
#
# COMPACT_ATOMS: atom_id res chain seq x y z
N MET A 1 11.22 -1.44 -16.50
CA MET A 1 10.24 -1.05 -15.46
C MET A 1 11.02 -0.69 -14.20
N ALA A 2 10.50 0.22 -13.40
CA ALA A 2 11.06 0.59 -12.10
C ALA A 2 11.08 -0.61 -11.14
N ASN A 3 12.11 -0.70 -10.29
CA ASN A 3 12.20 -1.74 -9.27
C ASN A 3 11.09 -1.52 -8.22
N ILE A 4 10.58 -2.58 -7.58
CA ILE A 4 9.58 -2.46 -6.50
C ILE A 4 10.05 -1.55 -5.36
N VAL A 5 11.36 -1.47 -5.16
CA VAL A 5 11.96 -0.54 -4.20
C VAL A 5 11.65 0.91 -4.57
N GLU A 6 11.83 1.24 -5.85
CA GLU A 6 11.60 2.59 -6.38
C GLU A 6 10.10 2.94 -6.35
N LEU A 7 9.23 1.98 -6.70
CA LEU A 7 7.77 2.19 -6.63
C LEU A 7 7.31 2.54 -5.21
N ARG A 8 7.86 1.87 -4.19
CA ARG A 8 7.50 2.16 -2.80
C ARG A 8 7.94 3.54 -2.31
N SER A 9 8.98 4.12 -2.91
CA SER A 9 9.48 5.47 -2.60
C SER A 9 8.80 6.61 -3.37
N MET A 10 7.99 6.31 -4.39
CA MET A 10 7.29 7.35 -5.17
C MET A 10 6.08 7.94 -4.43
N SER A 11 5.66 9.15 -4.80
CA SER A 11 4.40 9.73 -4.31
C SER A 11 3.19 8.93 -4.80
N GLU A 12 2.07 9.05 -4.10
CA GLU A 12 0.82 8.38 -4.47
C GLU A 12 0.32 8.83 -5.85
N GLU A 13 0.27 10.14 -6.11
CA GLU A 13 -0.12 10.71 -7.41
C GLU A 13 0.70 10.14 -8.58
N LYS A 14 2.02 9.95 -8.37
CA LYS A 14 2.89 9.40 -9.41
C LYS A 14 2.60 7.93 -9.66
N LEU A 15 2.29 7.16 -8.62
CA LEU A 15 1.91 5.75 -8.76
C LEU A 15 0.57 5.58 -9.47
N GLU A 16 -0.40 6.45 -9.18
CA GLU A 16 -1.71 6.46 -9.85
C GLU A 16 -1.56 6.79 -11.33
N LYS A 17 -0.80 7.84 -11.65
CA LYS A 17 -0.51 8.19 -13.05
C LYS A 17 0.17 7.05 -13.80
N MET A 18 1.19 6.43 -13.20
CA MET A 18 1.86 5.26 -13.82
C MET A 18 0.91 4.07 -14.00
N LEU A 19 -0.08 3.90 -13.10
CA LEU A 19 -1.08 2.85 -13.19
C LEU A 19 -2.05 3.10 -14.35
N GLU A 20 -2.46 4.34 -14.56
CA GLU A 20 -3.27 4.75 -15.71
C GLU A 20 -2.53 4.52 -17.02
N ASP A 21 -1.29 5.00 -17.13
CA ASP A 21 -0.43 4.81 -18.30
C ASP A 21 -0.26 3.32 -18.63
N ALA A 22 -0.01 2.48 -17.61
CA ALA A 22 0.15 1.03 -17.80
C ALA A 22 -1.14 0.33 -18.24
N ARG A 23 -2.31 0.81 -17.78
CA ARG A 23 -3.62 0.29 -18.21
C ARG A 23 -3.93 0.68 -19.64
N GLU A 24 -3.63 1.92 -20.03
CA GLU A 24 -3.75 2.38 -21.41
C GLU A 24 -2.85 1.58 -22.35
N GLU A 25 -1.59 1.36 -21.95
CA GLU A 25 -0.67 0.51 -22.70
C GLU A 25 -1.25 -0.91 -22.89
N LEU A 26 -1.73 -1.54 -21.82
CA LEU A 26 -2.32 -2.87 -21.90
C LEU A 26 -3.56 -2.90 -22.82
N PHE A 27 -4.39 -1.86 -22.82
CA PHE A 27 -5.51 -1.72 -23.73
C PHE A 27 -5.04 -1.67 -25.19
N ASN A 28 -4.07 -0.81 -25.50
CA ASN A 28 -3.49 -0.67 -26.83
C ASN A 28 -2.85 -1.98 -27.32
N LEU A 29 -2.13 -2.70 -26.45
CA LEU A 29 -1.55 -4.00 -26.77
C LEU A 29 -2.61 -5.07 -27.06
N ARG A 30 -3.73 -5.06 -26.32
CA ARG A 30 -4.87 -5.96 -26.59
C ARG A 30 -5.53 -5.65 -27.91
N PHE A 31 -5.68 -4.37 -28.26
CA PHE A 31 -6.22 -3.95 -29.54
C PHE A 31 -5.33 -4.42 -30.71
N ARG A 32 -4.02 -4.17 -30.63
CA ARG A 32 -3.03 -4.63 -31.63
C ARG A 32 -2.99 -6.16 -31.75
N ARG A 33 -3.16 -6.88 -30.62
CA ARG A 33 -3.26 -8.34 -30.63
C ARG A 33 -4.50 -8.81 -31.38
N ALA A 34 -5.64 -8.17 -31.16
CA ALA A 34 -6.89 -8.51 -31.83
C ALA A 34 -6.84 -8.21 -33.34
N SER A 35 -6.17 -7.13 -33.75
CA SER A 35 -5.96 -6.81 -35.17
C SER A 35 -4.87 -7.65 -35.85
N GLY A 36 -4.15 -8.49 -35.11
CA GLY A 36 -3.05 -9.30 -35.64
C GLY A 36 -1.77 -8.50 -35.95
N GLN A 37 -1.68 -7.25 -35.51
CA GLN A 37 -0.55 -6.34 -35.76
C GLN A 37 0.44 -6.27 -34.57
N LEU A 38 0.30 -7.16 -33.59
CA LEU A 38 1.21 -7.20 -32.44
C LEU A 38 2.47 -7.99 -32.77
N GLU A 39 3.61 -7.30 -32.77
CA GLU A 39 4.93 -7.91 -32.98
C GLU A 39 5.45 -8.57 -31.70
N ASP A 40 5.41 -7.86 -30.56
CA ASP A 40 5.92 -8.36 -29.27
C ASP A 40 4.80 -8.78 -28.31
N TYR A 41 4.56 -10.08 -28.25
CA TYR A 41 3.61 -10.69 -27.31
C TYR A 41 4.11 -10.73 -25.86
N SER A 42 5.42 -10.62 -25.63
CA SER A 42 5.99 -10.62 -24.28
C SER A 42 5.57 -9.39 -23.50
N ARG A 43 5.39 -8.25 -24.19
CA ARG A 43 4.98 -6.97 -23.60
C ARG A 43 3.64 -7.06 -22.87
N LEU A 44 2.70 -7.88 -23.34
CA LEU A 44 1.43 -8.14 -22.63
C LEU A 44 1.62 -8.74 -21.23
N LYS A 45 2.62 -9.61 -21.05
CA LYS A 45 2.95 -10.19 -19.74
C LYS A 45 3.61 -9.15 -18.85
N VAL A 46 4.50 -8.33 -19.41
CA VAL A 46 5.15 -7.24 -18.68
C VAL A 46 4.12 -6.22 -18.21
N ALA A 47 3.31 -5.65 -19.10
CA ALA A 47 2.27 -4.67 -18.74
C ALA A 47 1.31 -5.17 -17.64
N ARG A 48 0.90 -6.45 -17.66
CA ARG A 48 0.09 -7.04 -16.59
C ARG A 48 0.82 -7.12 -15.24
N ARG A 49 2.11 -7.45 -15.27
CA ARG A 49 2.93 -7.49 -14.06
C ARG A 49 3.14 -6.09 -13.51
N ASP A 50 3.33 -5.13 -14.39
CA ASP A 50 3.52 -3.73 -14.07
C ASP A 50 2.30 -3.17 -13.32
N ILE A 51 1.10 -3.38 -13.86
CA ILE A 51 -0.18 -3.06 -13.21
C ILE A 51 -0.29 -3.75 -11.85
N ALA A 52 -0.04 -5.06 -11.79
CA ALA A 52 -0.17 -5.81 -10.54
C ALA A 52 0.78 -5.30 -9.44
N GLN A 53 2.01 -4.89 -9.80
CA GLN A 53 2.96 -4.33 -8.85
C GLN A 53 2.52 -2.96 -8.33
N LEU A 54 2.05 -2.08 -9.21
CA LEU A 54 1.53 -0.76 -8.84
C LEU A 54 0.31 -0.89 -7.92
N GLU A 55 -0.67 -1.71 -8.30
CA GLU A 55 -1.86 -2.00 -7.49
C GLU A 55 -1.48 -2.60 -6.14
N THR A 56 -0.47 -3.48 -6.10
CA THR A 56 0.00 -4.07 -4.84
C THR A 56 0.58 -3.01 -3.90
N VAL A 57 1.39 -2.06 -4.40
CA VAL A 57 1.97 -1.00 -3.56
C VAL A 57 0.89 -0.08 -3.00
N LEU A 58 -0.05 0.37 -3.85
CA LEU A 58 -1.19 1.20 -3.43
C LEU A 58 -2.06 0.46 -2.41
N HIS A 59 -2.31 -0.83 -2.64
CA HIS A 59 -3.07 -1.65 -1.71
C HIS A 59 -2.36 -1.81 -0.36
N MET A 60 -1.04 -2.03 -0.34
CA MET A 60 -0.27 -2.13 0.89
C MET A 60 -0.28 -0.83 1.69
N ARG A 61 -0.20 0.33 1.02
CA ARG A 61 -0.35 1.66 1.66
C ARG A 61 -1.71 1.78 2.34
N LYS A 62 -2.78 1.50 1.59
CA LYS A 62 -4.15 1.53 2.11
C LYS A 62 -4.33 0.58 3.29
N LEU A 63 -3.79 -0.64 3.20
CA LEU A 63 -3.88 -1.61 4.29
C LEU A 63 -3.13 -1.13 5.54
N ALA A 64 -1.94 -0.53 5.38
CA ALA A 64 -1.19 0.04 6.49
C ALA A 64 -1.98 1.14 7.21
N VAL A 65 -2.57 2.07 6.46
CA VAL A 65 -3.42 3.13 7.01
C VAL A 65 -4.61 2.53 7.75
N GLN A 66 -5.33 1.58 7.15
CA GLN A 66 -6.48 0.92 7.79
C GLN A 66 -6.09 0.20 9.09
N THR A 67 -4.95 -0.50 9.11
CA THR A 67 -4.48 -1.16 10.33
C THR A 67 -4.04 -0.18 11.41
N ALA A 68 -3.50 0.98 11.03
CA ALA A 68 -3.14 2.03 11.98
C ALA A 68 -4.38 2.71 12.58
N VAL A 69 -5.38 3.04 11.74
CA VAL A 69 -6.68 3.61 12.19
C VAL A 69 -7.44 2.63 13.09
N ALA A 70 -7.30 1.32 12.88
CA ALA A 70 -7.94 0.31 13.72
C ALA A 70 -7.41 0.28 15.17
N GLN A 71 -6.29 0.93 15.46
CA GLN A 71 -5.78 1.05 16.82
C GLN A 71 -6.66 2.05 17.61
N PRO A 72 -7.21 1.66 18.77
CA PRO A 72 -8.23 2.44 19.48
C PRO A 72 -7.75 3.84 19.89
N GLU A 73 -6.48 3.98 20.29
CA GLU A 73 -5.91 5.27 20.70
C GLU A 73 -5.77 6.25 19.53
N ILE A 74 -5.36 5.75 18.35
CA ILE A 74 -5.32 6.55 17.12
C ILE A 74 -6.74 6.91 16.68
N ALA A 75 -7.67 5.95 16.73
CA ALA A 75 -9.06 6.18 16.37
C ALA A 75 -9.69 7.30 17.20
N SER A 76 -9.41 7.35 18.51
CA SER A 76 -9.88 8.45 19.37
C SER A 76 -9.27 9.80 18.98
N ALA A 77 -7.98 9.83 18.63
CA ALA A 77 -7.29 11.06 18.24
C ALA A 77 -7.76 11.63 16.89
N LEU A 78 -8.17 10.75 15.98
CA LEU A 78 -8.68 11.12 14.66
C LEU A 78 -10.18 11.46 14.67
N SER A 79 -10.91 11.10 15.74
CA SER A 79 -12.36 11.31 15.79
C SER A 79 -12.71 12.80 15.80
N GLY A 80 -13.49 13.24 14.80
CA GLY A 80 -13.96 14.62 14.68
C GLY A 80 -13.01 15.60 13.98
N GLN A 81 -11.92 15.13 13.36
CA GLN A 81 -11.00 15.97 12.59
C GLN A 81 -10.87 15.49 11.13
N GLU A 82 -10.62 16.42 10.21
CA GLU A 82 -10.20 16.09 8.85
C GLU A 82 -8.71 15.76 8.87
N TRP A 83 -8.36 14.56 8.43
CA TRP A 83 -6.98 14.09 8.45
C TRP A 83 -6.57 13.55 7.09
N THR A 84 -5.29 13.72 6.78
CA THR A 84 -4.59 13.05 5.69
C THR A 84 -3.61 12.04 6.28
N ALA A 85 -3.39 10.94 5.57
CA ALA A 85 -2.50 9.88 6.01
C ALA A 85 -1.44 9.61 4.94
N ASP A 86 -0.18 9.73 5.33
CA ASP A 86 0.95 9.37 4.47
C ASP A 86 1.55 8.06 4.96
N ALA A 87 1.58 7.07 4.07
CA ALA A 87 2.13 5.74 4.36
C ALA A 87 3.36 5.47 3.49
N HIS A 88 4.51 5.27 4.12
CA HIS A 88 5.74 4.90 3.43
C HIS A 88 6.37 3.66 4.05
N PHE A 89 7.03 2.86 3.22
CA PHE A 89 7.76 1.69 3.70
C PHE A 89 9.17 2.10 4.14
N ASN A 90 9.53 1.78 5.37
CA ASN A 90 10.88 1.98 5.90
C ASN A 90 11.65 0.65 5.81
N TYR A 91 12.76 0.65 5.07
CA TYR A 91 13.56 -0.55 4.82
C TYR A 91 14.43 -0.96 6.02
N GLU A 92 14.90 0.01 6.82
CA GLU A 92 15.72 -0.26 8.00
C GLU A 92 14.90 -1.00 9.07
N SER A 93 13.65 -0.57 9.28
CA SER A 93 12.73 -1.22 10.22
C SER A 93 11.85 -2.30 9.57
N SER A 94 11.95 -2.49 8.25
CA SER A 94 11.12 -3.42 7.45
C SER A 94 9.61 -3.31 7.76
N ALA A 95 9.14 -2.09 7.99
CA ALA A 95 7.78 -1.80 8.42
C ALA A 95 7.21 -0.59 7.67
N TRP A 96 5.88 -0.51 7.60
CA TRP A 96 5.18 0.67 7.12
C TRP A 96 5.11 1.71 8.23
N GLN A 97 5.53 2.93 7.93
CA GLN A 97 5.33 4.08 8.80
C GLN A 97 4.15 4.85 8.24
N VAL A 98 3.15 5.07 9.09
CA VAL A 98 1.94 5.83 8.77
C VAL A 98 1.93 7.07 9.65
N GLU A 99 1.89 8.24 9.03
CA GLU A 99 1.72 9.51 9.71
C GLU A 99 0.35 10.08 9.40
N PHE A 100 -0.36 10.50 10.43
CA PHE A 100 -1.64 11.20 10.31
C PHE A 100 -1.43 12.67 10.63
N ALA A 101 -1.89 13.55 9.74
CA ALA A 101 -1.80 14.99 9.90
C ALA A 101 -3.14 15.66 9.59
N SER A 102 -3.42 16.78 10.26
CA SER A 102 -4.49 17.72 9.92
C SER A 102 -3.82 19.03 9.52
N GLY A 103 -3.66 19.25 8.22
CA GLY A 103 -2.85 20.36 7.68
C GLY A 103 -1.40 20.27 8.15
N ASN A 104 -0.93 21.26 8.92
CA ASN A 104 0.45 21.31 9.44
C ASN A 104 0.63 20.61 10.79
N LYS A 105 -0.43 20.14 11.44
CA LYS A 105 -0.36 19.51 12.76
C LYS A 105 -0.34 17.98 12.63
N LYS A 106 0.71 17.33 13.14
CA LYS A 106 0.76 15.87 13.29
C LYS A 106 -0.19 15.43 14.42
N LEU A 107 -1.07 14.48 14.14
CA LEU A 107 -2.05 13.95 15.10
C LEU A 107 -1.60 12.62 15.69
N ALA A 108 -1.09 11.73 14.85
CA ALA A 108 -0.62 10.41 15.28
C ALA A 108 0.40 9.85 14.30
N SER A 109 1.22 8.93 14.77
CA SER A 109 2.09 8.10 13.95
C SER A 109 1.99 6.64 14.38
N ALA A 110 2.11 5.73 13.43
CA ALA A 110 2.06 4.29 13.66
C ALA A 110 3.10 3.56 12.83
N VAL A 111 3.70 2.54 13.41
CA VAL A 111 4.56 1.58 12.72
C VAL A 111 3.80 0.28 12.56
N VAL A 112 3.49 -0.08 11.32
CA VAL A 112 2.71 -1.25 10.93
C VAL A 112 3.59 -2.27 10.22
N ASN A 113 3.69 -3.47 10.77
CA ASN A 113 4.33 -4.60 10.13
C ASN A 113 3.28 -5.52 9.47
N LEU A 114 3.06 -5.31 8.17
CA LEU A 114 2.15 -6.13 7.34
C LEU A 114 2.72 -7.50 6.95
N ASN A 115 4.00 -7.76 7.21
CA ASN A 115 4.66 -9.02 6.85
C ASN A 115 4.45 -10.11 7.91
N LYS A 116 3.79 -9.79 9.04
CA LYS A 116 3.47 -10.79 10.07
C LYS A 116 2.53 -11.85 9.51
N LYS A 117 2.93 -13.11 9.65
CA LYS A 117 2.16 -14.27 9.17
C LYS A 117 0.82 -14.34 9.90
N ARG A 118 -0.28 -14.31 9.15
CA ARG A 118 -1.62 -14.58 9.69
C ARG A 118 -1.71 -16.05 10.16
N PRO A 119 -2.38 -16.31 11.30
CA PRO A 119 -2.63 -17.67 11.75
C PRO A 119 -3.40 -18.42 10.67
N ARG A 120 -3.03 -19.68 10.41
CA ARG A 120 -3.65 -20.48 9.34
C ARG A 120 -5.01 -20.99 9.76
N ASN A 121 -5.16 -21.35 11.03
CA ASN A 121 -6.37 -21.98 11.58
C ASN A 121 -6.84 -21.26 12.86
N LYS A 122 -8.12 -21.44 13.21
CA LYS A 122 -8.73 -20.87 14.42
C LYS A 122 -7.97 -21.24 15.71
N LYS A 123 -7.51 -22.50 15.83
CA LYS A 123 -6.67 -22.94 16.96
C LYS A 123 -5.35 -22.17 17.08
N GLU A 124 -4.70 -21.84 15.95
CA GLU A 124 -3.48 -21.02 15.97
C GLU A 124 -3.80 -19.56 16.31
N ALA A 125 -4.95 -19.05 15.88
CA ALA A 125 -5.41 -17.70 16.18
C ALA A 125 -5.75 -17.52 17.67
N GLU A 126 -6.37 -18.52 18.29
CA GLU A 126 -6.66 -18.55 19.73
C GLU A 126 -5.38 -18.68 20.56
N ALA A 127 -4.42 -19.51 20.13
CA ALA A 127 -3.15 -19.71 20.83
C ALA A 127 -2.18 -18.52 20.74
N LYS A 128 -2.16 -17.81 19.59
CA LYS A 128 -1.24 -16.69 19.34
C LYS A 128 -1.88 -15.31 19.57
N GLY A 129 -3.18 -15.26 19.85
CA GLY A 129 -3.96 -14.02 19.82
C GLY A 129 -4.10 -13.45 18.41
N GLN A 130 -4.88 -12.38 18.27
CA GLN A 130 -4.94 -11.66 17.00
C GLN A 130 -3.56 -11.08 16.67
N PRO A 131 -3.05 -11.25 15.42
CA PRO A 131 -1.75 -10.72 15.04
C PRO A 131 -1.74 -9.20 15.20
N GLN A 132 -0.94 -8.71 16.15
CA GLN A 132 -0.71 -7.29 16.34
C GLN A 132 0.15 -6.77 15.18
N PHE A 133 -0.50 -6.25 14.14
CA PHE A 133 0.19 -5.67 12.98
C PHE A 133 0.83 -4.32 13.33
N VAL A 134 0.25 -3.56 14.26
CA VAL A 134 0.85 -2.35 14.82
C VAL A 134 1.94 -2.75 15.82
N THR A 135 3.17 -2.28 15.60
CA THR A 135 4.34 -2.60 16.44
C THR A 135 4.63 -1.47 17.43
N SER A 136 4.43 -0.22 17.02
CA SER A 136 4.45 0.94 17.89
C SER A 136 3.48 1.99 17.34
N TYR A 137 2.96 2.83 18.20
CA TYR A 137 2.16 3.98 17.82
C TYR A 137 2.41 5.12 18.80
N SER A 138 2.22 6.35 18.34
CA SER A 138 2.32 7.57 19.14
C SER A 138 1.15 8.47 18.75
N VAL A 139 0.44 8.99 19.75
CA VAL A 139 -0.59 10.02 19.56
C VAL A 139 0.00 11.35 20.02
N ALA A 140 -0.16 12.41 19.24
CA ALA A 140 0.18 13.75 19.67
C ALA A 140 -0.85 14.19 20.72
N GLY A 141 -0.41 14.28 21.98
CA GLY A 141 -1.20 14.79 23.10
C GLY A 141 -1.43 16.30 23.01
#